data_AF-A0A147DV59-F1
#
_entry.id   AF-A0A147DV59-F1
#
_cell.length_a   1.000
_cell.length_b   1.000
_cell.length_c   1.000
_cell.angle_alpha   90.00
_cell.angle_beta   90.00
_cell.angle_gamma   90.00
#
_symmetry.space_group_name_H-M   'P 1'
#
loop_
_entity.id
_entity.type
_entity.pdbx_description
1 polymer ?
#
loop_
_entity_poly.entity_id
_entity_poly.type
_entity_poly.pdbx_seq_one_letter_code
_entity_poly.pdbx_strand_id
1 'polypeptide(L)'
;MSPVAPGPSGRAAAPEPVAIASPGPPSRRRWAAVGREALGAAVALALSVIALGHVMATDRVALLWYDGDSVLLPLVERSLRLGQPFEWAMSPALFFFPELPVYLLCSLVTATPQQALALNGVLVLLAVYALVRAAANELMPAARRSARITVSALALGFVTAIVLTEYTATATSLELGSLLLTTTYYYGALLAMLGTAVLVLRAVRTGRASVTVLVVTGLVAACTTASNPLYVPWSAGPVVVTLVLLSVARRVPWRPTVWMSGVLVAGSVVGYLLRIPLAPFVSLDPSTYVHPEQAGRTLAFFAALTDDRAGSARGDAELLLLFAGVVLAVGGTVWAWRVRTARTVLVATVLPLVTVVAVSVGVVVAGSQTPRYLEPIVTVPLLALVAVAELVRSAVRRTRVHRPRRGVQLAVAVAAAVVLVGGVAVAPGTVGAVAAARYAPSACLDRWADGRQVTGVGQFWTVRPLAAYASDDVELLQVRDDFQTYPWLVDLGAYRDAEPTFVVIGANDVWTTAVEDSLGAPASITHCTGFDVYDYAGTVGASVLQRDVVGSADAIRRERGF
;
A
#
# COMPACT_ATOMS: atom_id res chain seq x y z
N MET A 1 65.45 5.63 -83.92
CA MET A 1 65.71 4.30 -83.35
C MET A 1 66.38 4.47 -82.01
N SER A 2 65.66 4.12 -80.94
CA SER A 2 66.13 3.67 -79.61
C SER A 2 64.90 3.67 -78.69
N PRO A 3 64.20 2.53 -78.50
CA PRO A 3 63.16 2.41 -77.50
C PRO A 3 63.72 1.98 -76.15
N VAL A 4 63.28 2.69 -75.12
CA VAL A 4 63.58 2.50 -73.70
C VAL A 4 62.78 1.30 -73.14
N ALA A 5 63.44 0.50 -72.31
CA ALA A 5 62.89 -0.69 -71.66
C ALA A 5 61.81 -0.38 -70.60
N PRO A 6 60.81 -1.26 -70.40
CA PRO A 6 59.83 -1.12 -69.32
C PRO A 6 60.35 -1.70 -68.00
N GLY A 7 60.16 -0.94 -66.90
CA GLY A 7 60.46 -1.33 -65.53
C GLY A 7 59.41 -2.27 -64.89
N PRO A 8 59.74 -2.85 -63.72
CA PRO A 8 59.01 -3.98 -63.14
C PRO A 8 57.68 -3.59 -62.49
N SER A 9 56.69 -4.44 -62.70
CA SER A 9 55.34 -4.42 -62.13
C SER A 9 55.35 -4.46 -60.59
N GLY A 10 54.80 -3.41 -59.96
CA GLY A 10 54.51 -3.38 -58.52
C GLY A 10 53.41 -4.37 -58.14
N ARG A 11 53.70 -5.24 -57.18
CA ARG A 11 52.73 -6.12 -56.51
C ARG A 11 51.76 -5.28 -55.69
N ALA A 12 50.47 -5.38 -55.98
CA ALA A 12 49.40 -4.84 -55.13
C ALA A 12 49.32 -5.66 -53.83
N ALA A 13 49.35 -4.96 -52.69
CA ALA A 13 49.14 -5.54 -51.38
C ALA A 13 47.68 -6.00 -51.22
N ALA A 14 47.48 -7.24 -50.81
CA ALA A 14 46.17 -7.78 -50.46
C ALA A 14 45.63 -7.09 -49.18
N PRO A 15 44.33 -6.76 -49.10
CA PRO A 15 43.75 -6.19 -47.88
C PRO A 15 43.69 -7.24 -46.76
N GLU A 16 44.14 -6.86 -45.57
CA GLU A 16 44.03 -7.66 -44.35
C GLU A 16 42.56 -8.02 -44.07
N PRO A 17 42.27 -9.28 -43.69
CA PRO A 17 40.94 -9.68 -43.28
C PRO A 17 40.59 -9.02 -41.95
N VAL A 18 39.60 -8.11 -41.97
CA VAL A 18 38.98 -7.55 -40.77
C VAL A 18 38.40 -8.70 -39.94
N ALA A 19 39.03 -8.99 -38.80
CA ALA A 19 38.57 -9.98 -37.85
C ALA A 19 37.19 -9.57 -37.30
N ILE A 20 36.13 -10.18 -37.84
CA ILE A 20 34.79 -10.09 -37.29
C ILE A 20 34.81 -10.81 -35.94
N ALA A 21 34.81 -10.04 -34.85
CA ALA A 21 34.75 -10.57 -33.50
C ALA A 21 33.51 -11.45 -33.33
N SER A 22 33.73 -12.76 -33.19
CA SER A 22 32.68 -13.75 -33.00
C SER A 22 31.80 -13.37 -31.80
N PRO A 23 30.47 -13.26 -31.96
CA PRO A 23 29.58 -13.01 -30.84
C PRO A 23 29.68 -14.19 -29.86
N GLY A 24 30.23 -13.94 -28.67
CA GLY A 24 30.35 -14.96 -27.63
C GLY A 24 29.01 -15.67 -27.32
N PRO A 25 29.06 -16.90 -26.77
CA PRO A 25 27.93 -17.81 -26.73
C PRO A 25 26.70 -17.19 -26.01
N PRO A 26 25.48 -17.40 -26.55
CA PRO A 26 24.25 -16.77 -26.06
C PRO A 26 23.93 -17.08 -24.59
N SER A 27 24.48 -18.17 -24.04
CA SER A 27 24.34 -18.56 -22.62
C SER A 27 24.94 -17.53 -21.65
N ARG A 28 26.16 -17.04 -21.89
CA ARG A 28 26.84 -16.08 -20.99
C ARG A 28 26.09 -14.74 -20.86
N ARG A 29 25.45 -14.28 -21.96
CA ARG A 29 24.66 -13.04 -21.95
C ARG A 29 23.35 -13.19 -21.18
N ARG A 30 22.72 -14.36 -21.20
CA ARG A 30 21.50 -14.66 -20.42
C ARG A 30 21.81 -14.69 -18.92
N TRP A 31 22.85 -15.41 -18.50
CA TRP A 31 23.27 -15.47 -17.09
C TRP A 31 23.61 -14.11 -16.50
N ALA A 32 24.34 -13.27 -17.23
CA ALA A 32 24.63 -11.90 -16.80
C ALA A 32 23.37 -11.01 -16.70
N ALA A 33 22.33 -11.32 -17.47
CA ALA A 33 21.06 -10.58 -17.43
C ALA A 33 20.19 -11.03 -16.24
N VAL A 34 20.18 -12.33 -15.92
CA VAL A 34 19.54 -12.90 -14.74
C VAL A 34 20.21 -12.38 -13.47
N GLY A 35 21.55 -12.44 -13.38
CA GLY A 35 22.29 -11.96 -12.20
C GLY A 35 22.05 -10.49 -11.87
N ARG A 36 21.83 -9.63 -12.88
CA ARG A 36 21.49 -8.21 -12.64
C ARG A 36 20.08 -8.03 -12.10
N GLU A 37 19.09 -8.76 -12.62
CA GLU A 37 17.73 -8.69 -12.09
C GLU A 37 17.68 -9.28 -10.67
N ALA A 38 18.41 -10.37 -10.42
CA ALA A 38 18.56 -10.94 -9.08
C ALA A 38 19.19 -9.95 -8.09
N LEU A 39 20.25 -9.23 -8.48
CA LEU A 39 20.84 -8.17 -7.66
C LEU A 39 19.84 -7.04 -7.39
N GLY A 40 19.07 -6.63 -8.40
CA GLY A 40 18.01 -5.63 -8.25
C GLY A 40 16.94 -6.06 -7.25
N ALA A 41 16.48 -7.31 -7.35
CA ALA A 41 15.53 -7.90 -6.43
C ALA A 41 16.10 -8.02 -5.00
N ALA A 42 17.38 -8.40 -4.87
CA ALA A 42 18.06 -8.48 -3.58
C ALA A 42 18.17 -7.10 -2.89
N VAL A 43 18.48 -6.05 -3.66
CA VAL A 43 18.48 -4.66 -3.14
C VAL A 43 17.06 -4.26 -2.71
N ALA A 44 16.03 -4.62 -3.50
CA ALA A 44 14.65 -4.31 -3.15
C ALA A 44 14.19 -5.04 -1.87
N LEU A 45 14.59 -6.31 -1.72
CA LEU A 45 14.35 -7.09 -0.51
C LEU A 45 15.06 -6.47 0.70
N ALA A 46 16.33 -6.08 0.55
CA ALA A 46 17.08 -5.42 1.61
C ALA A 46 16.41 -4.11 2.06
N LEU A 47 15.98 -3.26 1.13
CA LEU A 47 15.22 -2.05 1.43
C LEU A 47 13.90 -2.35 2.17
N SER A 48 13.18 -3.39 1.75
CA SER A 48 11.92 -3.79 2.37
C SER A 48 12.14 -4.28 3.81
N VAL A 49 13.20 -5.05 4.05
CA VAL A 49 13.59 -5.52 5.38
C VAL A 49 14.06 -4.37 6.26
N ILE A 50 14.79 -3.39 5.72
CA ILE A 50 15.18 -2.17 6.45
C ILE A 50 13.93 -1.38 6.88
N ALA A 51 12.97 -1.18 5.97
CA ALA A 51 11.72 -0.49 6.26
C ALA A 51 10.92 -1.20 7.36
N LEU A 52 10.74 -2.52 7.24
CA LEU A 52 10.06 -3.32 8.26
C LEU A 52 10.80 -3.30 9.60
N GLY A 53 12.14 -3.46 9.57
CA GLY A 53 12.97 -3.41 10.78
C GLY A 53 12.85 -2.09 11.52
N HIS A 54 12.73 -0.97 10.80
CA HIS A 54 12.48 0.35 11.39
C HIS A 54 11.07 0.48 11.99
N VAL A 55 10.04 0.04 11.27
CA VAL A 55 8.65 0.01 11.79
C VAL A 55 8.59 -0.78 13.09
N MET A 56 9.28 -1.92 13.16
CA MET A 56 9.33 -2.78 14.34
C MET A 56 10.16 -2.21 15.50
N ALA A 57 11.10 -1.32 15.21
CA ALA A 57 11.98 -0.69 16.22
C ALA A 57 11.39 0.61 16.81
N THR A 58 10.19 1.00 16.37
CA THR A 58 9.52 2.24 16.78
C THR A 58 8.07 1.95 17.21
N ASP A 59 7.37 2.96 17.73
CA ASP A 59 5.98 2.80 18.16
C ASP A 59 5.02 2.51 16.98
N ARG A 60 5.49 2.69 15.74
CA ARG A 60 4.78 2.26 14.52
C ARG A 60 4.43 0.78 14.50
N VAL A 61 5.17 -0.07 15.22
CA VAL A 61 4.85 -1.49 15.35
C VAL A 61 3.45 -1.72 15.91
N ALA A 62 2.96 -0.80 16.76
CA ALA A 62 1.60 -0.86 17.29
C ALA A 62 0.57 -0.75 16.16
N LEU A 63 0.78 0.13 15.17
CA LEU A 63 -0.05 0.14 13.98
C LEU A 63 0.07 -1.14 13.18
N LEU A 64 1.29 -1.66 12.95
CA LEU A 64 1.45 -2.85 12.11
C LEU A 64 0.76 -4.09 12.70
N TRP A 65 0.82 -4.29 14.01
CA TRP A 65 0.39 -5.53 14.65
C TRP A 65 -0.83 -5.41 15.55
N TYR A 66 -1.08 -4.28 16.21
CA TYR A 66 -2.03 -4.22 17.32
C TYR A 66 -3.16 -3.23 17.11
N ASP A 67 -3.10 -2.41 16.07
CA ASP A 67 -4.17 -1.50 15.73
C ASP A 67 -5.42 -2.26 15.25
N GLY A 68 -6.58 -1.76 15.68
CA GLY A 68 -7.87 -2.38 15.37
C GLY A 68 -8.06 -2.55 13.87
N ASP A 69 -7.74 -1.54 13.05
CA ASP A 69 -7.91 -1.64 11.60
C ASP A 69 -6.97 -2.71 11.02
N SER A 70 -5.69 -2.68 11.40
CA SER A 70 -4.66 -3.60 10.89
C SER A 70 -4.96 -5.06 11.11
N VAL A 71 -5.56 -5.42 12.25
CA VAL A 71 -5.89 -6.82 12.58
C VAL A 71 -7.19 -7.32 11.93
N LEU A 72 -7.82 -6.55 11.05
CA LEU A 72 -9.01 -7.00 10.31
C LEU A 72 -8.78 -8.30 9.54
N LEU A 73 -7.73 -8.36 8.72
CA LEU A 73 -7.50 -9.55 7.88
C LEU A 73 -7.17 -10.80 8.74
N PRO A 74 -6.38 -10.69 9.82
CA PRO A 74 -6.30 -11.73 10.86
C PRO A 74 -7.66 -12.20 11.41
N LEU A 75 -8.56 -11.27 11.72
CA LEU A 75 -9.88 -11.61 12.25
C LEU A 75 -10.77 -12.30 11.20
N VAL A 76 -10.70 -11.87 9.94
CA VAL A 76 -11.39 -12.54 8.82
C VAL A 76 -10.86 -13.97 8.64
N GLU A 77 -9.55 -14.16 8.66
CA GLU A 77 -8.94 -15.49 8.63
C GLU A 77 -9.41 -16.36 9.81
N ARG A 78 -9.45 -15.81 11.02
CA ARG A 78 -9.92 -16.52 12.20
C ARG A 78 -11.38 -16.93 12.07
N SER A 79 -12.26 -16.02 11.64
CA SER A 79 -13.69 -16.32 11.36
C SER A 79 -13.84 -17.48 10.37
N LEU A 80 -13.06 -17.46 9.27
CA LEU A 80 -13.04 -18.56 8.29
C LEU A 80 -12.54 -19.87 8.89
N ARG A 81 -11.51 -19.83 9.75
CA ARG A 81 -10.96 -21.02 10.42
C ARG A 81 -11.94 -21.62 11.43
N LEU A 82 -12.66 -20.77 12.16
CA LEU A 82 -13.68 -21.18 13.13
C LEU A 82 -14.98 -21.65 12.45
N GLY A 83 -15.12 -21.46 11.13
CA GLY A 83 -16.32 -21.87 10.39
C GLY A 83 -17.53 -20.99 10.70
N GLN A 84 -17.31 -19.75 11.13
CA GLN A 84 -18.39 -18.80 11.40
C GLN A 84 -19.13 -18.45 10.10
N PRO A 85 -20.45 -18.20 10.17
CA PRO A 85 -21.20 -17.67 9.02
C PRO A 85 -20.58 -16.36 8.56
N PHE A 86 -20.31 -16.24 7.26
CA PHE A 86 -19.63 -15.06 6.73
C PHE A 86 -20.61 -13.87 6.61
N GLU A 87 -20.83 -13.17 7.71
CA GLU A 87 -21.80 -12.06 7.83
C GLU A 87 -21.09 -10.76 8.25
N TRP A 88 -19.97 -10.48 7.57
CA TRP A 88 -19.10 -9.36 7.90
C TRP A 88 -19.73 -8.00 7.56
N ALA A 89 -19.79 -7.11 8.55
CA ALA A 89 -20.10 -5.70 8.36
C ALA A 89 -18.79 -4.90 8.12
N MET A 90 -18.31 -4.87 6.88
CA MET A 90 -17.08 -4.19 6.48
C MET A 90 -17.26 -2.66 6.37
N SER A 91 -16.15 -1.93 6.32
CA SER A 91 -16.15 -0.53 5.89
C SER A 91 -16.55 -0.39 4.41
N PRO A 92 -16.64 0.82 3.83
CA PRO A 92 -16.76 0.97 2.38
C PRO A 92 -15.64 0.27 1.61
N ALA A 93 -14.47 0.05 2.20
CA ALA A 93 -13.50 -0.89 1.67
C ALA A 93 -13.83 -2.32 2.16
N LEU A 94 -14.05 -3.21 1.19
CA LEU A 94 -14.30 -4.65 1.38
C LEU A 94 -13.01 -5.48 1.37
N PHE A 95 -11.89 -4.90 0.92
CA PHE A 95 -10.54 -5.48 0.92
C PHE A 95 -10.35 -6.81 0.16
N PHE A 96 -11.36 -7.32 -0.55
CA PHE A 96 -11.29 -8.60 -1.25
C PHE A 96 -10.29 -8.62 -2.43
N PHE A 97 -9.85 -7.46 -2.92
CA PHE A 97 -8.83 -7.37 -3.97
C PHE A 97 -7.86 -6.19 -3.79
N PRO A 98 -6.54 -6.41 -3.89
CA PRO A 98 -5.83 -7.69 -3.72
C PRO A 98 -5.57 -8.07 -2.25
N GLU A 99 -5.99 -7.26 -1.28
CA GLU A 99 -5.42 -7.31 0.08
C GLU A 99 -5.71 -8.60 0.85
N LEU A 100 -6.99 -9.01 0.92
CA LEU A 100 -7.38 -10.23 1.60
C LEU A 100 -6.72 -11.48 0.97
N PRO A 101 -6.73 -11.70 -0.36
CA PRO A 101 -6.00 -12.81 -0.97
C PRO A 101 -4.51 -12.83 -0.65
N VAL A 102 -3.84 -11.66 -0.66
CA VAL A 102 -2.41 -11.58 -0.35
C VAL A 102 -2.16 -11.94 1.11
N TYR A 103 -2.99 -11.46 2.04
CA TYR A 103 -2.89 -11.80 3.45
C TYR A 103 -3.11 -13.30 3.69
N LEU A 104 -4.16 -13.90 3.12
CA LEU A 104 -4.42 -15.33 3.27
C LEU A 104 -3.27 -16.18 2.71
N LEU A 105 -2.65 -15.78 1.60
CA LEU A 105 -1.45 -16.48 1.09
C LEU A 105 -0.25 -16.36 2.03
N CYS A 106 -0.10 -15.22 2.73
CA CYS A 106 0.93 -15.07 3.75
C CYS A 106 0.63 -15.96 4.96
N SER A 107 -0.62 -15.99 5.41
CA SER A 107 -1.01 -16.75 6.60
C SER A 107 -0.84 -18.26 6.41
N LEU A 108 -1.04 -18.78 5.19
CA LEU A 108 -0.78 -20.18 4.84
C LEU A 108 0.68 -20.63 5.02
N VAL A 109 1.65 -19.72 5.03
CA VAL A 109 3.08 -20.03 5.14
C VAL A 109 3.72 -19.50 6.43
N THR A 110 2.90 -19.01 7.37
CA THR A 110 3.34 -18.47 8.65
C THR A 110 2.56 -19.08 9.82
N ALA A 111 3.09 -18.99 11.03
CA ALA A 111 2.48 -19.60 12.21
C ALA A 111 1.61 -18.64 13.04
N THR A 112 1.85 -17.32 12.94
CA THR A 112 1.12 -16.31 13.73
C THR A 112 0.66 -15.14 12.85
N PRO A 113 -0.38 -14.39 13.25
CA PRO A 113 -0.82 -13.23 12.48
C PRO A 113 0.27 -12.17 12.35
N GLN A 114 1.10 -11.94 13.37
CA GLN A 114 2.23 -10.99 13.28
C GLN A 114 3.23 -11.37 12.18
N GLN A 115 3.50 -12.67 12.01
CA GLN A 115 4.35 -13.17 10.94
C GLN A 115 3.71 -12.95 9.57
N ALA A 116 2.41 -13.23 9.43
CA ALA A 116 1.66 -13.01 8.19
C ALA A 116 1.65 -11.52 7.80
N LEU A 117 1.39 -10.63 8.77
CA LEU A 117 1.40 -9.16 8.59
C LEU A 117 2.77 -8.65 8.16
N ALA A 118 3.84 -9.11 8.82
CA ALA A 118 5.21 -8.74 8.48
C ALA A 118 5.60 -9.20 7.06
N LEU A 119 5.26 -10.45 6.70
CA LEU A 119 5.49 -10.97 5.36
C LEU A 119 4.70 -10.19 4.30
N ASN A 120 3.43 -9.87 4.58
CA ASN A 120 2.59 -9.07 3.70
C ASN A 120 3.25 -7.71 3.40
N GLY A 121 3.67 -6.97 4.43
CA GLY A 121 4.34 -5.68 4.26
C GLY A 121 5.59 -5.74 3.38
N VAL A 122 6.41 -6.79 3.53
CA VAL A 122 7.58 -7.01 2.66
C VAL A 122 7.15 -7.27 1.21
N LEU A 123 6.14 -8.13 0.99
CA LEU A 123 5.65 -8.44 -0.34
C LEU A 123 5.06 -7.22 -1.05
N VAL A 124 4.39 -6.32 -0.30
CA VAL A 124 3.85 -5.07 -0.85
C VAL A 124 4.97 -4.16 -1.36
N LEU A 125 6.05 -3.96 -0.59
CA LEU A 125 7.18 -3.15 -1.03
C LEU A 125 7.92 -3.77 -2.24
N LEU A 126 8.00 -5.10 -2.31
CA LEU A 126 8.49 -5.80 -3.49
C LEU A 126 7.56 -5.62 -4.70
N ALA A 127 6.25 -5.60 -4.50
CA ALA A 127 5.28 -5.32 -5.55
C ALA A 127 5.39 -3.88 -6.05
N VAL A 128 5.59 -2.89 -5.16
CA VAL A 128 5.91 -1.50 -5.53
C VAL A 128 7.16 -1.47 -6.42
N TYR A 129 8.24 -2.13 -6.01
CA TYR A 129 9.45 -2.24 -6.84
C TYR A 129 9.16 -2.86 -8.21
N ALA A 130 8.41 -3.96 -8.27
CA ALA A 130 8.07 -4.63 -9.53
C ALA A 130 7.24 -3.73 -10.47
N LEU A 131 6.27 -2.99 -9.94
CA LEU A 131 5.44 -2.06 -10.71
C LEU A 131 6.25 -0.86 -11.20
N VAL A 132 7.10 -0.28 -10.35
CA VAL A 132 8.02 0.79 -10.78
C VAL A 132 9.05 0.27 -11.80
N ARG A 133 9.50 -0.99 -11.67
CA ARG A 133 10.35 -1.67 -12.65
C ARG A 133 9.65 -1.86 -13.99
N ALA A 134 8.35 -2.14 -13.99
CA ALA A 134 7.52 -2.17 -15.17
C ALA A 134 7.33 -0.77 -15.78
N ALA A 135 7.08 0.26 -14.96
CA ALA A 135 7.00 1.65 -15.43
C ALA A 135 8.31 2.10 -16.09
N ALA A 136 9.46 1.77 -15.49
CA ALA A 136 10.78 2.03 -16.07
C ALA A 136 11.01 1.33 -17.42
N ASN A 137 10.39 0.15 -17.66
CA ASN A 137 10.44 -0.51 -18.97
C ASN A 137 9.67 0.27 -20.04
N GLU A 138 8.53 0.87 -19.68
CA GLU A 138 7.71 1.65 -20.60
C GLU A 138 8.28 3.07 -20.81
N LEU A 139 8.93 3.65 -19.78
CA LEU A 139 9.50 5.01 -19.82
C LEU A 139 10.89 5.07 -20.45
N MET A 140 11.71 4.04 -20.25
CA MET A 140 13.14 4.08 -20.62
C MET A 140 13.52 2.98 -21.64
N PRO A 141 12.85 2.83 -22.80
CA PRO A 141 13.08 1.71 -23.71
C PRO A 141 14.50 1.67 -24.29
N ALA A 142 15.14 2.83 -24.47
CA ALA A 142 16.52 2.95 -24.97
C ALA A 142 17.60 2.84 -23.86
N ALA A 143 17.19 2.71 -22.59
CA ALA A 143 18.11 2.57 -21.48
C ALA A 143 18.58 1.11 -21.33
N ARG A 144 19.80 0.95 -20.81
CA ARG A 144 20.30 -0.37 -20.43
C ARG A 144 19.45 -0.94 -19.30
N ARG A 145 19.33 -2.26 -19.26
CA ARG A 145 18.63 -2.98 -18.18
C ARG A 145 19.09 -2.54 -16.78
N SER A 146 20.40 -2.41 -16.58
CA SER A 146 20.96 -1.96 -15.29
C SER A 146 20.47 -0.57 -14.87
N ALA A 147 20.32 0.37 -15.82
CA ALA A 147 19.82 1.71 -15.49
C ALA A 147 18.35 1.67 -15.05
N ARG A 148 17.52 0.83 -15.68
CA ARG A 148 16.12 0.62 -15.28
C ARG A 148 16.05 0.02 -13.86
N ILE A 149 16.86 -1.00 -13.59
CA ILE A 149 16.97 -1.62 -12.25
C ILE A 149 17.38 -0.59 -11.21
N THR A 150 18.44 0.19 -11.47
CA THR A 150 18.94 1.21 -10.54
C THR A 150 17.87 2.27 -10.24
N VAL A 151 17.16 2.78 -11.25
CA VAL A 151 16.11 3.78 -11.05
C VAL A 151 14.93 3.22 -10.27
N SER A 152 14.54 1.97 -10.52
CA SER A 152 13.49 1.31 -9.73
C SER A 152 13.90 1.05 -8.28
N ALA A 153 15.15 0.67 -8.04
CA ALA A 153 15.70 0.53 -6.69
C ALA A 153 15.81 1.88 -5.98
N LEU A 154 16.17 2.95 -6.70
CA LEU A 154 16.20 4.32 -6.17
C LEU A 154 14.79 4.80 -5.76
N ALA A 155 13.78 4.50 -6.56
CA ALA A 155 12.39 4.81 -6.22
C ALA A 155 11.92 4.07 -4.95
N LEU A 156 12.23 2.78 -4.81
CA LEU A 156 11.94 2.08 -3.54
C LEU A 156 12.78 2.63 -2.38
N GLY A 157 14.03 3.02 -2.64
CA GLY A 157 14.90 3.67 -1.66
C GLY A 157 14.34 5.01 -1.17
N PHE A 158 13.66 5.76 -2.05
CA PHE A 158 12.95 6.99 -1.68
C PHE A 158 11.77 6.70 -0.73
N VAL A 159 10.95 5.69 -1.04
CA VAL A 159 9.88 5.24 -0.11
C VAL A 159 10.48 4.78 1.22
N THR A 160 11.55 4.00 1.18
CA THR A 160 12.24 3.52 2.39
C THR A 160 12.75 4.68 3.22
N ALA A 161 13.33 5.71 2.59
CA ALA A 161 13.79 6.91 3.29
C ALA A 161 12.65 7.66 3.99
N ILE A 162 11.46 7.72 3.39
CA ILE A 162 10.25 8.26 4.04
C ILE A 162 9.89 7.40 5.25
N VAL A 163 9.77 6.08 5.10
CA VAL A 163 9.46 5.17 6.21
C VAL A 163 10.44 5.33 7.39
N LEU A 164 11.74 5.49 7.11
CA LEU A 164 12.77 5.69 8.14
C LEU A 164 12.61 6.98 8.97
N THR A 165 11.74 7.90 8.56
CA THR A 165 11.43 9.13 9.31
C THR A 165 10.21 9.01 10.21
N GLU A 166 9.41 7.96 10.06
CA GLU A 166 8.13 7.74 10.73
C GLU A 166 8.31 6.89 12.00
N TYR A 167 7.60 7.19 13.09
CA TYR A 167 7.83 6.49 14.36
C TYR A 167 6.64 6.46 15.33
N THR A 168 5.53 7.16 15.06
CA THR A 168 4.41 7.26 16.00
C THR A 168 3.43 6.09 15.90
N ALA A 169 2.65 5.81 16.96
CA ALA A 169 1.69 4.70 16.99
C ALA A 169 0.33 5.02 16.33
N THR A 170 0.16 6.18 15.67
CA THR A 170 -1.15 6.67 15.22
C THR A 170 -1.31 6.74 13.71
N ALA A 171 -2.46 6.29 13.22
CA ALA A 171 -2.87 6.45 11.82
C ALA A 171 -3.31 7.89 11.48
N THR A 172 -3.54 8.73 12.47
CA THR A 172 -3.99 10.12 12.30
C THR A 172 -2.81 11.09 12.27
N SER A 173 -1.84 10.82 11.39
CA SER A 173 -0.64 11.64 11.22
C SER A 173 -0.27 11.74 9.74
N LEU A 174 0.71 12.59 9.40
CA LEU A 174 1.27 12.68 8.05
C LEU A 174 2.38 11.66 7.76
N GLU A 175 2.58 10.69 8.66
CA GLU A 175 3.49 9.56 8.46
C GLU A 175 2.81 8.51 7.55
N LEU A 176 2.90 8.72 6.24
CA LEU A 176 2.10 8.01 5.22
C LEU A 176 2.82 6.84 4.57
N GLY A 177 4.14 6.82 4.58
CA GLY A 177 4.96 5.83 3.90
C GLY A 177 4.90 4.44 4.55
N SER A 178 4.88 4.37 5.88
CA SER A 178 4.82 3.09 6.61
C SER A 178 3.46 2.41 6.47
N LEU A 179 2.40 3.15 6.14
CA LEU A 179 1.06 2.60 5.89
C LEU A 179 1.04 1.60 4.72
N LEU A 180 1.98 1.72 3.77
CA LEU A 180 2.17 0.72 2.71
C LEU A 180 2.49 -0.69 3.24
N LEU A 181 3.08 -0.80 4.43
CA LEU A 181 3.39 -2.08 5.06
C LEU A 181 2.21 -2.64 5.85
N THR A 182 1.20 -1.81 6.12
CA THR A 182 0.11 -2.12 7.05
C THR A 182 -1.13 -2.57 6.27
N THR A 183 -1.66 -3.73 6.63
CA THR A 183 -2.88 -4.26 5.99
C THR A 183 -4.08 -3.37 6.28
N THR A 184 -5.02 -3.28 5.32
CA THR A 184 -6.23 -2.43 5.38
C THR A 184 -6.02 -0.93 5.33
N TYR A 185 -4.75 -0.48 5.30
CA TYR A 185 -4.37 0.88 4.96
C TYR A 185 -4.15 1.01 3.44
N TYR A 186 -5.13 0.53 2.67
CA TYR A 186 -5.33 0.81 1.25
C TYR A 186 -4.18 0.51 0.27
N TYR A 187 -3.16 -0.27 0.67
CA TYR A 187 -2.05 -0.63 -0.22
C TYR A 187 -2.53 -1.31 -1.50
N GLY A 188 -3.66 -2.03 -1.44
CA GLY A 188 -4.26 -2.67 -2.60
C GLY A 188 -4.66 -1.68 -3.71
N ALA A 189 -5.26 -0.56 -3.32
CA ALA A 189 -5.61 0.52 -4.24
C ALA A 189 -4.36 1.22 -4.79
N LEU A 190 -3.31 1.37 -3.98
CA LEU A 190 -2.05 1.97 -4.41
C LEU A 190 -1.30 1.10 -5.43
N LEU A 191 -1.26 -0.23 -5.22
CA LEU A 191 -0.70 -1.17 -6.19
C LEU A 191 -1.51 -1.15 -7.50
N ALA A 192 -2.84 -1.14 -7.42
CA ALA A 192 -3.71 -1.02 -8.59
C ALA A 192 -3.50 0.30 -9.34
N MET A 193 -3.27 1.40 -8.63
CA MET A 193 -2.95 2.71 -9.22
C MET A 193 -1.64 2.69 -10.00
N LEU A 194 -0.57 2.15 -9.42
CA LEU A 194 0.72 2.00 -10.10
C LEU A 194 0.60 1.04 -11.31
N GLY A 195 -0.12 -0.07 -11.17
CA GLY A 195 -0.41 -1.00 -12.26
C GLY A 195 -1.19 -0.35 -13.40
N THR A 196 -2.20 0.45 -13.07
CA THR A 196 -2.99 1.22 -14.05
C THR A 196 -2.09 2.19 -14.81
N ALA A 197 -1.21 2.92 -14.11
CA ALA A 197 -0.25 3.81 -14.75
C ALA A 197 0.67 3.06 -15.73
N VAL A 198 1.19 1.87 -15.37
CA VAL A 198 2.01 1.04 -16.27
C VAL A 198 1.26 0.66 -17.55
N LEU A 199 0.00 0.23 -17.43
CA LEU A 199 -0.83 -0.16 -18.57
C LEU A 199 -1.12 1.04 -19.49
N VAL A 200 -1.41 2.21 -18.92
CA VAL A 200 -1.58 3.47 -19.65
C VAL A 200 -0.29 3.85 -20.38
N LEU A 201 0.86 3.80 -19.70
CA LEU A 201 2.16 4.10 -20.31
C LEU A 201 2.46 3.17 -21.49
N ARG A 202 2.11 1.89 -21.39
CA ARG A 202 2.23 0.93 -22.49
C ARG A 202 1.36 1.29 -23.69
N ALA A 203 0.08 1.63 -23.46
CA ALA A 203 -0.84 2.04 -24.53
C ALA A 203 -0.37 3.33 -25.22
N VAL A 204 0.13 4.30 -24.44
CA VAL A 204 0.67 5.57 -24.95
C VAL A 204 1.96 5.33 -25.76
N ARG A 205 2.86 4.45 -25.28
CA ARG A 205 4.13 4.12 -25.96
C ARG A 205 3.89 3.50 -27.32
N THR A 206 3.01 2.51 -27.37
CA THR A 206 2.72 1.74 -28.58
C THR A 206 1.76 2.46 -29.52
N GLY A 207 1.09 3.52 -29.04
CA GLY A 207 0.08 4.26 -29.78
C GLY A 207 -1.20 3.48 -30.03
N ARG A 208 -1.34 2.30 -29.41
CA ARG A 208 -2.49 1.38 -29.53
C ARG A 208 -2.76 0.76 -28.17
N ALA A 209 -4.02 0.66 -27.77
CA ALA A 209 -4.41 -0.14 -26.62
C ALA A 209 -4.76 -1.54 -27.12
N SER A 210 -3.88 -2.53 -26.87
CA SER A 210 -4.20 -3.91 -27.24
C SER A 210 -5.37 -4.43 -26.42
N VAL A 211 -6.10 -5.42 -26.95
CA VAL A 211 -7.22 -6.04 -26.24
C VAL A 211 -6.81 -6.53 -24.86
N THR A 212 -5.65 -7.18 -24.74
CA THR A 212 -5.12 -7.63 -23.44
C THR A 212 -4.92 -6.47 -22.46
N VAL A 213 -4.37 -5.33 -22.90
CA VAL A 213 -4.19 -4.17 -22.03
C VAL A 213 -5.55 -3.62 -21.59
N LEU A 214 -6.51 -3.51 -22.50
CA LEU A 214 -7.86 -3.04 -22.20
C LEU A 214 -8.58 -3.97 -21.23
N VAL A 215 -8.55 -5.29 -21.46
CA VAL A 215 -9.17 -6.27 -20.56
C VAL A 215 -8.55 -6.22 -19.17
N VAL A 216 -7.22 -6.23 -19.07
CA VAL A 216 -6.54 -6.17 -17.76
C VAL A 216 -6.83 -4.85 -17.05
N THR A 217 -6.82 -3.71 -17.75
CA THR A 217 -7.18 -2.42 -17.15
C THR A 217 -8.63 -2.41 -16.67
N GLY A 218 -9.56 -2.95 -17.46
CA GLY A 218 -10.97 -3.05 -17.08
C GLY A 218 -11.18 -3.94 -15.85
N LEU A 219 -10.51 -5.08 -15.79
CA LEU A 219 -10.55 -5.99 -14.63
C LEU A 219 -9.95 -5.35 -13.38
N VAL A 220 -8.78 -4.72 -13.49
CA VAL A 220 -8.16 -3.99 -12.36
C VAL A 220 -9.10 -2.89 -11.87
N ALA A 221 -9.67 -2.09 -12.77
CA ALA A 221 -10.62 -1.05 -12.38
C ALA A 221 -11.88 -1.61 -11.71
N ALA A 222 -12.50 -2.65 -12.29
CA ALA A 222 -13.70 -3.25 -11.73
C ALA A 222 -13.45 -3.91 -10.37
N CYS A 223 -12.44 -4.77 -10.27
CA CYS A 223 -12.12 -5.47 -9.03
C CYS A 223 -11.65 -4.51 -7.94
N THR A 224 -10.79 -3.54 -8.27
CA THR A 224 -10.32 -2.58 -7.26
C THR A 224 -11.42 -1.61 -6.87
N THR A 225 -12.25 -1.07 -7.76
CA THR A 225 -13.38 -0.20 -7.36
C THR A 225 -14.41 -0.95 -6.53
N ALA A 226 -14.73 -2.20 -6.89
CA ALA A 226 -15.64 -3.01 -6.10
C ALA A 226 -15.08 -3.29 -4.69
N SER A 227 -13.78 -3.59 -4.59
CA SER A 227 -13.08 -3.80 -3.32
C SER A 227 -12.91 -2.52 -2.51
N ASN A 228 -12.50 -1.42 -3.13
CA ASN A 228 -12.21 -0.14 -2.50
C ASN A 228 -12.54 1.02 -3.46
N PRO A 229 -13.59 1.82 -3.16
CA PRO A 229 -14.04 2.89 -4.06
C PRO A 229 -13.02 4.04 -4.17
N LEU A 230 -12.05 4.16 -3.25
CA LEU A 230 -10.97 5.16 -3.32
C LEU A 230 -10.10 5.02 -4.57
N TYR A 231 -10.10 3.86 -5.23
CA TYR A 231 -9.44 3.69 -6.52
C TYR A 231 -9.86 4.73 -7.57
N VAL A 232 -11.13 5.16 -7.54
CA VAL A 232 -11.64 6.14 -8.51
C VAL A 232 -11.00 7.52 -8.31
N PRO A 233 -11.09 8.17 -7.13
CA PRO A 233 -10.44 9.46 -6.90
C PRO A 233 -8.90 9.38 -6.88
N TRP A 234 -8.30 8.23 -6.53
CA TRP A 234 -6.84 8.09 -6.49
C TRP A 234 -6.22 7.80 -7.86
N SER A 235 -6.90 7.01 -8.70
CA SER A 235 -6.33 6.50 -9.95
C SER A 235 -7.20 6.78 -11.17
N ALA A 236 -8.39 6.18 -11.28
CA ALA A 236 -9.16 6.21 -12.52
C ALA A 236 -9.47 7.65 -12.97
N GLY A 237 -9.94 8.50 -12.06
CA GLY A 237 -10.22 9.91 -12.30
C GLY A 237 -8.97 10.69 -12.74
N PRO A 238 -7.90 10.74 -11.93
CA PRO A 238 -6.65 11.41 -12.30
C PRO A 238 -6.05 10.94 -13.63
N VAL A 239 -6.12 9.64 -13.94
CA VAL A 239 -5.66 9.09 -15.22
C VAL A 239 -6.51 9.61 -16.38
N VAL A 240 -7.84 9.55 -16.26
CA VAL A 240 -8.75 10.06 -17.30
C VAL A 240 -8.49 11.54 -17.55
N VAL A 241 -8.43 12.36 -16.49
CA VAL A 241 -8.15 13.79 -16.58
C VAL A 241 -6.80 14.04 -17.26
N THR A 242 -5.74 13.35 -16.84
CA THR A 242 -4.40 13.48 -17.43
C THR A 242 -4.40 13.17 -18.93
N LEU A 243 -5.02 12.06 -19.34
CA LEU A 243 -5.06 11.65 -20.75
C LEU A 243 -5.90 12.61 -21.61
N VAL A 244 -7.02 13.11 -21.09
CA VAL A 244 -7.87 14.08 -21.79
C VAL A 244 -7.12 15.40 -21.94
N LEU A 245 -6.55 15.96 -20.87
CA LEU A 245 -5.77 17.21 -20.92
C LEU A 245 -4.64 17.13 -21.94
N LEU A 246 -3.87 16.02 -21.92
CA LEU A 246 -2.77 15.84 -22.86
C LEU A 246 -3.22 15.54 -24.30
N SER A 247 -4.38 14.93 -24.49
CA SER A 247 -4.98 14.73 -25.82
C SER A 247 -5.50 16.04 -26.41
N VAL A 248 -6.18 16.86 -25.61
CA VAL A 248 -6.66 18.21 -26.00
C VAL A 248 -5.47 19.11 -26.35
N ALA A 249 -4.39 19.06 -25.55
CA ALA A 249 -3.13 19.73 -25.85
C ALA A 249 -2.34 19.12 -27.03
N ARG A 250 -2.92 18.11 -27.72
CA ARG A 250 -2.32 17.39 -28.87
C ARG A 250 -0.95 16.76 -28.57
N ARG A 251 -0.70 16.41 -27.31
CA ARG A 251 0.54 15.77 -26.84
C ARG A 251 0.45 14.24 -26.82
N VAL A 252 -0.75 13.69 -26.68
CA VAL A 252 -1.03 12.24 -26.67
C VAL A 252 -2.05 11.91 -27.76
N PRO A 253 -1.95 10.74 -28.43
CA PRO A 253 -2.92 10.34 -29.45
C PRO A 253 -4.31 10.10 -28.86
N TRP A 254 -5.34 10.66 -29.50
CA TRP A 254 -6.72 10.59 -29.02
C TRP A 254 -7.29 9.16 -28.94
N ARG A 255 -6.88 8.25 -29.84
CA ARG A 255 -7.42 6.87 -29.87
C ARG A 255 -7.09 6.07 -28.60
N PRO A 256 -5.80 5.92 -28.19
CA PRO A 256 -5.48 5.32 -26.90
C PRO A 256 -6.11 6.05 -25.72
N THR A 257 -6.22 7.38 -25.76
CA THR A 257 -6.91 8.16 -24.73
C THR A 257 -8.36 7.72 -24.59
N VAL A 258 -9.15 7.72 -25.68
CA VAL A 258 -10.57 7.34 -25.64
C VAL A 258 -10.75 5.90 -25.17
N TRP A 259 -9.94 4.95 -25.67
CA TRP A 259 -10.07 3.54 -25.27
C TRP A 259 -9.70 3.31 -23.81
N MET A 260 -8.57 3.86 -23.34
CA MET A 260 -8.14 3.69 -21.95
C MET A 260 -9.09 4.41 -20.99
N SER A 261 -9.50 5.64 -21.30
CA SER A 261 -10.47 6.37 -20.48
C SER A 261 -11.83 5.67 -20.46
N GLY A 262 -12.32 5.22 -21.61
CA GLY A 262 -13.59 4.49 -21.70
C GLY A 262 -13.58 3.19 -20.89
N VAL A 263 -12.49 2.41 -20.96
CA VAL A 263 -12.35 1.18 -20.17
C VAL A 263 -12.20 1.45 -18.68
N LEU A 264 -11.48 2.49 -18.27
CA LEU A 264 -11.37 2.84 -16.85
C LEU A 264 -12.72 3.27 -16.27
N VAL A 265 -13.47 4.09 -17.02
CA VAL A 265 -14.81 4.52 -16.61
C VAL A 265 -15.75 3.31 -16.57
N ALA A 266 -15.80 2.50 -17.64
CA ALA A 266 -16.66 1.32 -17.70
C ALA A 266 -16.31 0.31 -16.60
N GLY A 267 -15.04 0.02 -16.39
CA GLY A 267 -14.57 -0.86 -15.32
C GLY A 267 -14.94 -0.33 -13.94
N SER A 268 -14.74 0.97 -13.68
CA SER A 268 -15.15 1.58 -12.39
C SER A 268 -16.67 1.53 -12.18
N VAL A 269 -17.46 1.78 -13.23
CA VAL A 269 -18.93 1.65 -13.18
C VAL A 269 -19.33 0.21 -12.87
N VAL A 270 -18.75 -0.78 -13.57
CA VAL A 270 -18.96 -2.19 -13.26
C VAL A 270 -18.56 -2.50 -11.82
N GLY A 271 -17.46 -1.94 -11.32
CA GLY A 271 -17.05 -2.07 -9.92
C GLY A 271 -18.11 -1.56 -8.95
N TYR A 272 -18.69 -0.39 -9.17
CA TYR A 272 -19.80 0.11 -8.36
C TYR A 272 -21.06 -0.75 -8.48
N LEU A 273 -21.38 -1.26 -9.68
CA LEU A 273 -22.52 -2.16 -9.87
C LEU A 273 -22.32 -3.49 -9.12
N LEU A 274 -21.11 -4.04 -9.10
CA LEU A 274 -20.77 -5.24 -8.34
C LEU A 274 -20.90 -5.04 -6.82
N ARG A 275 -20.91 -3.80 -6.34
CA ARG A 275 -21.13 -3.51 -4.91
C ARG A 275 -22.59 -3.57 -4.50
N ILE A 276 -23.54 -3.49 -5.45
CA ILE A 276 -24.98 -3.60 -5.17
C ILE A 276 -25.31 -4.95 -4.52
N PRO A 277 -24.94 -6.12 -5.09
CA PRO A 277 -25.17 -7.40 -4.42
C PRO A 277 -24.31 -7.59 -3.16
N LEU A 278 -23.26 -6.79 -2.97
CA LEU A 278 -22.39 -6.81 -1.79
C LEU A 278 -22.83 -5.79 -0.72
N ALA A 279 -23.96 -5.10 -0.91
CA ALA A 279 -24.48 -4.12 0.03
C ALA A 279 -24.64 -4.64 1.47
N PRO A 280 -25.06 -5.89 1.74
CA PRO A 280 -25.13 -6.44 3.09
C PRO A 280 -23.80 -6.30 3.87
N PHE A 281 -22.68 -6.42 3.16
CA PHE A 281 -21.34 -6.37 3.72
C PHE A 281 -20.80 -4.95 3.94
N VAL A 282 -21.46 -3.90 3.43
CA VAL A 282 -20.97 -2.51 3.56
C VAL A 282 -21.70 -1.85 4.72
N SER A 283 -20.96 -1.36 5.71
CA SER A 283 -21.58 -0.86 6.94
C SER A 283 -21.86 0.63 7.00
N LEU A 284 -21.19 1.44 6.18
CA LEU A 284 -21.31 2.88 6.18
C LEU A 284 -21.74 3.39 4.81
N ASP A 285 -22.72 4.27 4.81
CA ASP A 285 -23.16 4.97 3.60
C ASP A 285 -22.09 5.96 3.12
N PRO A 286 -21.92 6.15 1.80
CA PRO A 286 -21.01 7.17 1.26
C PRO A 286 -21.30 8.58 1.78
N SER A 287 -22.54 8.90 2.15
CA SER A 287 -22.92 10.20 2.71
C SER A 287 -22.31 10.48 4.08
N THR A 288 -21.82 9.46 4.79
CA THR A 288 -21.13 9.60 6.08
C THR A 288 -19.67 10.07 5.91
N TYR A 289 -19.17 10.16 4.68
CA TYR A 289 -17.77 10.52 4.41
C TYR A 289 -17.57 11.87 3.74
N VAL A 290 -18.65 12.50 3.28
CA VAL A 290 -18.58 13.75 2.50
C VAL A 290 -19.33 14.82 3.26
N HIS A 291 -18.55 15.70 3.89
CA HIS A 291 -19.00 16.81 4.73
C HIS A 291 -18.41 18.14 4.23
N PRO A 292 -18.86 18.67 3.07
CA PRO A 292 -18.27 19.88 2.49
C PRO A 292 -18.34 21.10 3.43
N GLU A 293 -19.32 21.13 4.33
CA GLU A 293 -19.46 22.12 5.39
C GLU A 293 -18.27 22.14 6.36
N GLN A 294 -17.50 21.05 6.45
CA GLN A 294 -16.32 20.93 7.31
C GLN A 294 -15.02 21.31 6.61
N ALA A 295 -15.03 21.68 5.32
CA ALA A 295 -13.81 21.90 4.53
C ALA A 295 -12.80 22.88 5.19
N GLY A 296 -13.29 23.96 5.80
CA GLY A 296 -12.43 24.91 6.53
C GLY A 296 -11.76 24.29 7.77
N ARG A 297 -12.49 23.46 8.53
CA ARG A 297 -11.95 22.71 9.68
C ARG A 297 -10.96 21.64 9.21
N THR A 298 -11.24 20.98 8.10
CA THR A 298 -10.32 20.01 7.49
C THR A 298 -9.01 20.67 7.07
N LEU A 299 -9.07 21.85 6.45
CA LEU A 299 -7.86 22.60 6.10
C LEU A 299 -7.04 22.96 7.34
N ALA A 300 -7.68 23.46 8.40
CA ALA A 300 -7.03 23.76 9.67
C ALA A 300 -6.41 22.51 10.33
N PHE A 301 -7.10 21.37 10.25
CA PHE A 301 -6.61 20.09 10.75
C PHE A 301 -5.34 19.64 10.03
N PHE A 302 -5.29 19.68 8.69
CA PHE A 302 -4.09 19.33 7.95
C PHE A 302 -2.94 20.33 8.13
N ALA A 303 -3.25 21.62 8.33
CA ALA A 303 -2.24 22.61 8.71
C ALA A 303 -1.62 22.25 10.07
N ALA A 304 -2.45 21.94 11.07
CA ALA A 304 -1.97 21.52 12.40
C ALA A 304 -1.13 20.24 12.35
N LEU A 305 -1.51 19.24 11.55
CA LEU A 305 -0.69 18.04 11.35
C LEU A 305 0.65 18.34 10.65
N THR A 306 0.69 19.31 9.75
CA THR A 306 1.93 19.73 9.10
C THR A 306 2.85 20.44 10.10
N ASP A 307 2.29 21.30 10.96
CA ASP A 307 3.02 22.00 12.02
C ASP A 307 3.56 21.01 13.07
N ASP A 308 2.75 20.03 13.49
CA ASP A 308 3.18 18.96 14.40
C ASP A 308 4.35 18.16 13.79
N ARG A 309 4.25 17.84 12.49
CA ARG A 309 5.32 17.14 11.79
C ARG A 309 6.61 17.97 11.70
N ALA A 310 6.50 19.27 11.42
CA ALA A 310 7.62 20.20 11.41
C ALA A 310 8.22 20.46 12.81
N GLY A 311 7.58 19.99 13.88
CA GLY A 311 8.08 20.08 15.26
C GLY A 311 9.28 19.19 15.56
N SER A 312 9.75 18.37 14.61
CA SER A 312 10.86 17.44 14.82
C SER A 312 11.79 17.33 13.60
N ALA A 313 13.09 17.09 13.84
CA ALA A 313 14.07 16.92 12.75
C ALA A 313 13.74 15.74 11.80
N ARG A 314 13.11 14.67 12.31
CA ARG A 314 12.64 13.56 11.48
C ARG A 314 11.47 13.98 10.59
N GLY A 315 10.56 14.80 11.12
CA GLY A 315 9.43 15.29 10.34
C GLY A 315 9.78 16.37 9.34
N ASP A 316 10.74 17.24 9.65
CA ASP A 316 11.35 18.10 8.64
C ASP A 316 11.93 17.28 7.49
N ALA A 317 12.67 16.21 7.81
CA ALA A 317 13.21 15.31 6.79
C ALA A 317 12.10 14.66 5.94
N GLU A 318 11.00 14.21 6.56
CA GLU A 318 9.85 13.65 5.84
C GLU A 318 9.19 14.68 4.92
N LEU A 319 8.86 15.86 5.45
CA LEU A 319 8.24 16.95 4.69
C LEU A 319 9.14 17.38 3.51
N LEU A 320 10.45 17.42 3.71
CA LEU A 320 11.42 17.67 2.64
C LEU A 320 11.43 16.57 1.58
N LEU A 321 11.31 15.29 1.96
CA LEU A 321 11.21 14.17 1.02
C LEU A 321 9.90 14.25 0.22
N LEU A 322 8.76 14.46 0.87
CA LEU A 322 7.45 14.64 0.23
C LEU A 322 7.49 15.84 -0.74
N PHE A 323 8.04 16.97 -0.28
CA PHE A 323 8.24 18.16 -1.11
C PHE A 323 9.14 17.88 -2.31
N ALA A 324 10.23 17.13 -2.15
CA ALA A 324 11.10 16.71 -3.25
C ALA A 324 10.33 15.88 -4.29
N GLY A 325 9.42 15.00 -3.85
CA GLY A 325 8.50 14.27 -4.73
C GLY A 325 7.62 15.20 -5.58
N VAL A 326 7.04 16.22 -4.96
CA VAL A 326 6.23 17.24 -5.66
C VAL A 326 7.08 18.07 -6.63
N VAL A 327 8.27 18.51 -6.22
CA VAL A 327 9.20 19.26 -7.07
C VAL A 327 9.64 18.42 -8.27
N LEU A 328 9.88 17.12 -8.10
CA LEU A 328 10.18 16.21 -9.20
C LEU A 328 9.02 16.11 -10.20
N ALA A 329 7.77 16.04 -9.73
CA ALA A 329 6.60 16.01 -10.59
C ALA A 329 6.40 17.33 -11.35
N VAL A 330 6.45 18.48 -10.66
CA VAL A 330 6.28 19.81 -11.26
C VAL A 330 7.44 20.13 -12.19
N GLY A 331 8.67 20.06 -11.70
CA GLY A 331 9.88 20.34 -12.47
C GLY A 331 10.04 19.38 -13.66
N GLY A 332 9.76 18.09 -13.45
CA GLY A 332 9.73 17.09 -14.51
C GLY A 332 8.69 17.38 -15.58
N THR A 333 7.50 17.85 -15.19
CA THR A 333 6.43 18.27 -16.12
C THR A 333 6.87 19.47 -16.94
N VAL A 334 7.36 20.53 -16.31
CA VAL A 334 7.84 21.74 -16.99
C VAL A 334 8.97 21.40 -17.95
N TRP A 335 9.92 20.57 -17.52
CA TRP A 335 11.03 20.14 -18.36
C TRP A 335 10.55 19.31 -19.56
N ALA A 336 9.77 18.25 -19.31
CA ALA A 336 9.19 17.38 -20.34
C ALA A 336 8.42 18.19 -21.38
N TRP A 337 7.64 19.18 -20.93
CA TRP A 337 6.85 20.05 -21.78
C TRP A 337 7.71 20.89 -22.71
N ARG A 338 8.75 21.55 -22.17
CA ARG A 338 9.67 22.44 -22.90
C ARG A 338 10.50 21.69 -23.94
N VAL A 339 11.08 20.54 -23.58
CA VAL A 339 11.97 19.79 -24.50
C VAL A 339 11.22 18.89 -25.49
N ARG A 340 9.88 18.89 -25.48
CA ARG A 340 9.01 18.03 -26.29
C ARG A 340 9.47 16.57 -26.25
N THR A 341 9.59 16.03 -25.03
CA THR A 341 10.03 14.65 -24.78
C THR A 341 9.04 13.61 -25.29
N ALA A 342 9.37 12.32 -25.12
CA ALA A 342 8.47 11.21 -25.41
C ALA A 342 7.14 11.34 -24.63
N ARG A 343 6.04 10.97 -25.28
CA ARG A 343 4.68 11.09 -24.73
C ARG A 343 4.52 10.37 -23.39
N THR A 344 5.16 9.21 -23.22
CA THR A 344 5.15 8.43 -21.98
C THR A 344 5.79 9.19 -20.81
N VAL A 345 6.91 9.86 -21.06
CA VAL A 345 7.60 10.68 -20.04
C VAL A 345 6.71 11.84 -19.62
N LEU A 346 6.02 12.49 -20.56
CA LEU A 346 5.08 13.56 -20.23
C LEU A 346 3.87 13.06 -19.41
N VAL A 347 3.29 11.91 -19.76
CA VAL A 347 2.20 11.31 -18.97
C VAL A 347 2.69 10.98 -17.57
N ALA A 348 3.88 10.39 -17.42
CA ALA A 348 4.44 10.00 -16.12
C ALA A 348 4.88 11.16 -15.23
N THR A 349 5.04 12.38 -15.77
CA THR A 349 5.28 13.58 -14.96
C THR A 349 4.01 14.35 -14.62
N VAL A 350 3.03 14.39 -15.54
CA VAL A 350 1.75 15.07 -15.33
C VAL A 350 0.81 14.30 -14.41
N LEU A 351 0.73 12.97 -14.57
CA LEU A 351 -0.16 12.13 -13.76
C LEU A 351 0.07 12.31 -12.25
N PRO A 352 1.32 12.26 -11.72
CA PRO A 352 1.56 12.56 -10.31
C PRO A 352 1.06 13.92 -9.86
N LEU A 353 1.23 14.97 -10.66
CA LEU A 353 0.73 16.30 -10.33
C LEU A 353 -0.80 16.31 -10.22
N VAL A 354 -1.49 15.71 -11.20
CA VAL A 354 -2.95 15.63 -11.20
C VAL A 354 -3.45 14.81 -10.01
N THR A 355 -2.82 13.68 -9.70
CA THR A 355 -3.23 12.85 -8.56
C THR A 355 -2.99 13.57 -7.24
N VAL A 356 -1.81 14.17 -7.02
CA VAL A 356 -1.51 14.91 -5.78
C VAL A 356 -2.52 16.04 -5.57
N VAL A 357 -2.80 16.84 -6.61
CA VAL A 357 -3.81 17.91 -6.53
C VAL A 357 -5.19 17.33 -6.25
N ALA A 358 -5.59 16.25 -6.94
CA ALA A 358 -6.90 15.63 -6.79
C ALA A 358 -7.13 15.10 -5.37
N VAL A 359 -6.15 14.43 -4.76
CA VAL A 359 -6.29 13.89 -3.40
C VAL A 359 -6.23 14.99 -2.35
N SER A 360 -5.31 15.95 -2.47
CA SER A 360 -5.20 17.06 -1.52
C SER A 360 -6.44 17.95 -1.52
N VAL A 361 -6.94 18.32 -2.70
CA VAL A 361 -8.19 19.09 -2.82
C VAL A 361 -9.39 18.23 -2.44
N GLY A 362 -9.41 16.97 -2.88
CA GLY A 362 -10.52 16.05 -2.64
C GLY A 362 -10.79 15.81 -1.15
N VAL A 363 -9.74 15.58 -0.35
CA VAL A 363 -9.88 15.39 1.10
C VAL A 363 -10.43 16.64 1.79
N VAL A 364 -9.95 17.83 1.40
CA VAL A 364 -10.46 19.11 1.95
C VAL A 364 -11.90 19.36 1.55
N VAL A 365 -12.24 19.20 0.26
CA VAL A 365 -13.60 19.42 -0.25
C VAL A 365 -14.58 18.39 0.31
N ALA A 366 -14.12 17.16 0.56
CA ALA A 366 -14.91 16.13 1.22
C ALA A 366 -15.07 16.36 2.73
N GLY A 367 -14.38 17.33 3.33
CA GLY A 367 -14.43 17.55 4.78
C GLY A 367 -13.80 16.42 5.60
N SER A 368 -12.91 15.61 5.01
CA SER A 368 -12.39 14.41 5.65
C SER A 368 -11.15 14.72 6.50
N GLN A 369 -11.16 14.34 7.78
CA GLN A 369 -10.01 14.43 8.68
C GLN A 369 -9.21 13.12 8.73
N THR A 370 -9.07 12.44 7.59
CA THR A 370 -8.45 11.10 7.50
C THR A 370 -7.14 11.20 6.71
N PRO A 371 -5.97 11.41 7.35
CA PRO A 371 -4.71 11.66 6.66
C PRO A 371 -4.26 10.55 5.72
N ARG A 372 -4.52 9.29 6.07
CA ARG A 372 -4.28 8.11 5.22
C ARG A 372 -4.92 8.22 3.82
N TYR A 373 -5.91 9.09 3.60
CA TYR A 373 -6.41 9.36 2.25
C TYR A 373 -5.44 10.10 1.32
N LEU A 374 -4.33 10.60 1.86
CA LEU A 374 -3.24 11.26 1.14
C LEU A 374 -2.08 10.34 0.78
N GLU A 375 -2.14 9.04 1.09
CA GLU A 375 -1.08 8.07 0.73
C GLU A 375 -0.61 8.12 -0.74
N PRO A 376 -1.44 8.46 -1.76
CA PRO A 376 -0.96 8.67 -3.13
C PRO A 376 0.14 9.74 -3.28
N ILE A 377 0.27 10.68 -2.33
CA ILE A 377 1.35 11.67 -2.32
C ILE A 377 2.72 11.01 -2.17
N VAL A 378 2.83 9.87 -1.50
CA VAL A 378 4.09 9.12 -1.36
C VAL A 378 4.41 8.31 -2.62
N THR A 379 3.40 7.64 -3.18
CA THR A 379 3.62 6.59 -4.19
C THR A 379 3.61 7.09 -5.63
N VAL A 380 2.77 8.06 -5.99
CA VAL A 380 2.66 8.51 -7.39
C VAL A 380 3.89 9.28 -7.87
N PRO A 381 4.58 10.10 -7.05
CA PRO A 381 5.84 10.74 -7.45
C PRO A 381 6.95 9.79 -7.89
N LEU A 382 6.87 8.48 -7.55
CA LEU A 382 7.80 7.47 -8.06
C LEU A 382 7.81 7.40 -9.59
N LEU A 383 6.65 7.64 -10.25
CA LEU A 383 6.56 7.73 -11.70
C LEU A 383 7.32 8.95 -12.24
N ALA A 384 7.18 10.10 -11.58
CA ALA A 384 7.91 11.31 -11.93
C ALA A 384 9.43 11.12 -11.74
N LEU A 385 9.87 10.46 -10.67
CA LEU A 385 11.28 10.15 -10.44
C LEU A 385 11.86 9.35 -11.61
N VAL A 386 11.18 8.30 -12.05
CA VAL A 386 11.62 7.49 -13.21
C VAL A 386 11.63 8.32 -14.50
N ALA A 387 10.62 9.16 -14.71
CA ALA A 387 10.52 10.02 -15.88
C ALA A 387 11.61 11.11 -15.91
N VAL A 388 11.93 11.72 -14.78
CA VAL A 388 13.02 12.69 -14.63
C VAL A 388 14.37 12.02 -14.86
N ALA A 389 14.58 10.81 -14.36
CA ALA A 389 15.80 10.04 -14.65
C ALA A 389 15.97 9.80 -16.17
N GLU A 390 14.88 9.56 -16.90
CA GLU A 390 14.90 9.46 -18.37
C GLU A 390 15.22 10.79 -19.05
N LEU A 391 14.65 11.90 -18.57
CA LEU A 391 14.94 13.25 -19.07
C LEU A 391 16.42 13.60 -18.89
N VAL A 392 16.98 13.41 -17.69
CA VAL A 392 18.40 13.61 -17.39
C VAL A 392 19.26 12.75 -18.32
N ARG A 393 18.94 11.46 -18.43
CA ARG A 393 19.69 10.53 -19.28
C ARG A 393 19.70 10.98 -20.74
N SER A 394 18.58 11.46 -21.25
CA SER A 394 18.42 11.88 -22.65
C SER A 394 19.06 13.24 -22.92
N ALA A 395 18.97 14.20 -21.99
CA ALA A 395 19.68 15.48 -22.07
C ALA A 395 21.20 15.30 -22.09
N VAL A 396 21.75 14.50 -21.17
CA VAL A 396 23.19 14.20 -21.10
C VAL A 396 23.69 13.48 -22.36
N ARG A 397 22.84 12.68 -23.03
CA ARG A 397 23.22 12.09 -24.34
C ARG A 397 23.33 13.14 -25.44
N ARG A 398 22.45 14.14 -25.45
CA ARG A 398 22.41 15.19 -26.48
C ARG A 398 23.59 16.15 -26.36
N THR A 399 23.97 16.53 -25.15
CA THR A 399 25.02 17.54 -24.92
C THR A 399 26.45 17.00 -25.08
N ARG A 400 26.65 15.69 -25.33
CA ARG A 400 27.95 15.01 -25.44
C ARG A 400 28.94 15.29 -24.29
N VAL A 401 28.46 15.83 -23.16
CA VAL A 401 29.29 16.16 -21.99
C VAL A 401 29.99 14.89 -21.49
N HIS A 402 31.29 15.02 -21.21
CA HIS A 402 32.13 13.93 -20.73
C HIS A 402 31.49 13.32 -19.48
N ARG A 403 31.07 12.05 -19.59
CA ARG A 403 30.42 11.36 -18.47
C ARG A 403 31.50 10.85 -17.53
N PRO A 404 31.51 11.22 -16.24
CA PRO A 404 32.25 10.46 -15.23
C PRO A 404 31.53 9.13 -14.99
N ARG A 405 31.55 8.23 -16.00
CA ARG A 405 30.86 6.94 -15.95
C ARG A 405 31.35 6.11 -14.77
N ARG A 406 32.66 6.18 -14.46
CA ARG A 406 33.27 5.44 -13.36
C ARG A 406 32.80 5.96 -12.00
N GLY A 407 32.77 7.28 -11.78
CA GLY A 407 32.33 7.87 -10.51
C GLY A 407 30.87 7.58 -10.17
N VAL A 408 29.96 7.77 -11.14
CA VAL A 408 28.52 7.47 -10.93
C VAL A 408 28.28 5.97 -10.75
N GLN A 409 28.98 5.12 -11.53
CA GLN A 409 28.86 3.67 -11.36
C GLN A 409 29.39 3.19 -10.02
N LEU A 410 30.51 3.77 -9.56
CA LEU A 410 31.07 3.49 -8.25
C LEU A 410 30.10 3.94 -7.16
N ALA A 411 29.56 5.15 -7.22
CA ALA A 411 28.58 5.64 -6.24
C ALA A 411 27.34 4.75 -6.18
N VAL A 412 26.79 4.33 -7.32
CA VAL A 412 25.65 3.39 -7.37
C VAL A 412 26.03 2.02 -6.80
N ALA A 413 27.21 1.51 -7.11
CA ALA A 413 27.68 0.22 -6.60
C ALA A 413 27.90 0.28 -5.08
N VAL A 414 28.50 1.36 -4.57
CA VAL A 414 28.70 1.60 -3.14
C VAL A 414 27.35 1.74 -2.44
N ALA A 415 26.43 2.54 -2.97
CA ALA A 415 25.08 2.67 -2.40
C ALA A 415 24.34 1.32 -2.36
N ALA A 416 24.39 0.54 -3.44
CA ALA A 416 23.80 -0.79 -3.46
C ALA A 416 24.48 -1.73 -2.44
N ALA A 417 25.80 -1.68 -2.30
CA ALA A 417 26.54 -2.46 -1.31
C ALA A 417 26.16 -2.04 0.12
N VAL A 418 26.05 -0.74 0.40
CA VAL A 418 25.61 -0.22 1.70
C VAL A 418 24.20 -0.70 2.04
N VAL A 419 23.28 -0.64 1.08
CA VAL A 419 21.90 -1.13 1.28
C VAL A 419 21.88 -2.64 1.52
N LEU A 420 22.66 -3.42 0.78
CA LEU A 420 22.75 -4.86 0.98
C LEU A 420 23.36 -5.21 2.34
N VAL A 421 24.45 -4.53 2.73
CA VAL A 421 25.09 -4.71 4.04
C VAL A 421 24.13 -4.31 5.15
N GLY A 422 23.43 -3.18 5.01
CA GLY A 422 22.41 -2.74 5.96
C GLY A 422 21.27 -3.74 6.09
N GLY A 423 20.74 -4.25 4.97
CA GLY A 423 19.71 -5.27 4.97
C GLY A 423 20.16 -6.58 5.62
N VAL A 424 21.38 -7.03 5.33
CA VAL A 424 21.97 -8.22 5.98
C VAL A 424 22.20 -8.00 7.47
N ALA A 425 22.61 -6.79 7.89
CA ALA A 425 22.81 -6.46 9.29
C ALA A 425 21.50 -6.39 10.08
N VAL A 426 20.44 -5.84 9.47
CA VAL A 426 19.12 -5.67 10.10
C VAL A 426 18.32 -6.98 10.09
N ALA A 427 18.46 -7.83 9.05
CA ALA A 427 17.63 -9.01 8.86
C ALA A 427 17.57 -9.98 10.06
N PRO A 428 18.67 -10.37 10.74
CA PRO A 428 18.59 -11.27 11.89
C PRO A 428 17.76 -10.70 13.04
N GLY A 429 17.92 -9.41 13.33
CA GLY A 429 17.15 -8.72 14.36
C GLY A 429 15.67 -8.63 14.00
N THR A 430 15.36 -8.26 12.75
CA THR A 430 13.98 -8.22 12.24
C THR A 430 13.32 -9.61 12.30
N VAL A 431 13.99 -10.65 11.80
CA VAL A 431 13.46 -12.02 11.83
C VAL A 431 13.27 -12.51 13.26
N GLY A 432 14.24 -12.26 14.15
CA GLY A 432 14.15 -12.61 15.57
C GLY A 432 12.97 -11.91 16.26
N ALA A 433 12.79 -10.62 16.01
CA ALA A 433 11.68 -9.85 16.58
C ALA A 433 10.31 -10.28 16.01
N VAL A 434 10.21 -10.62 14.72
CA VAL A 434 8.99 -11.20 14.14
C VAL A 434 8.68 -12.56 14.76
N ALA A 435 9.69 -13.43 14.92
CA ALA A 435 9.52 -14.76 15.51
C ALA A 435 9.11 -14.70 17.00
N ALA A 436 9.65 -13.73 17.73
CA ALA A 436 9.37 -13.50 19.14
C ALA A 436 8.14 -12.60 19.39
N ALA A 437 7.50 -12.07 18.34
CA ALA A 437 6.36 -11.17 18.48
C ALA A 437 5.20 -11.86 19.21
N ARG A 438 4.75 -11.27 20.30
CA ARG A 438 3.61 -11.74 21.12
C ARG A 438 2.80 -10.53 21.56
N TYR A 439 1.48 -10.72 21.67
CA TYR A 439 0.62 -9.73 22.27
C TYR A 439 0.43 -10.06 23.75
N ALA A 440 1.25 -9.47 24.62
CA ALA A 440 1.22 -9.76 26.05
C ALA A 440 -0.17 -9.58 26.71
N PRO A 441 -1.00 -8.58 26.32
CA PRO A 441 -2.34 -8.42 26.87
C PRO A 441 -3.25 -9.64 26.68
N SER A 442 -3.21 -10.34 25.52
CA SER A 442 -4.05 -11.53 25.32
C SER A 442 -3.68 -12.67 26.27
N ALA A 443 -2.40 -12.83 26.62
CA ALA A 443 -1.98 -13.87 27.55
C ALA A 443 -2.61 -13.74 28.95
N CYS A 444 -2.98 -12.52 29.38
CA CYS A 444 -3.73 -12.34 30.64
C CYS A 444 -5.16 -12.86 30.51
N LEU A 445 -5.81 -12.54 29.39
CA LEU A 445 -7.16 -12.99 29.07
C LEU A 445 -7.21 -14.52 28.94
N ASP A 446 -6.27 -15.12 28.21
CA ASP A 446 -6.18 -16.57 28.03
C ASP A 446 -5.97 -17.31 29.38
N ARG A 447 -5.15 -16.73 30.28
CA ARG A 447 -4.95 -17.28 31.64
C ARG A 447 -6.20 -17.16 32.51
N TRP A 448 -6.95 -16.07 32.37
CA TRP A 448 -8.21 -15.91 33.08
C TRP A 448 -9.28 -16.88 32.55
N ALA A 449 -9.34 -17.08 31.23
CA ALA A 449 -10.24 -18.04 30.60
C ALA A 449 -9.91 -19.48 31.02
N ASP A 450 -8.62 -19.80 31.22
CA ASP A 450 -8.15 -21.09 31.72
C ASP A 450 -8.66 -22.29 30.88
N GLY A 451 -8.67 -22.14 29.56
CA GLY A 451 -9.13 -23.17 28.62
C GLY A 451 -10.65 -23.32 28.51
N ARG A 452 -11.44 -22.51 29.23
CA ARG A 452 -12.90 -22.50 29.14
C ARG A 452 -13.33 -21.79 27.86
N GLN A 453 -14.33 -22.36 27.20
CA GLN A 453 -15.05 -21.66 26.14
C GLN A 453 -15.82 -20.50 26.76
N VAL A 454 -15.39 -19.27 26.49
CA VAL A 454 -15.98 -18.06 27.05
C VAL A 454 -16.19 -17.02 25.96
N THR A 455 -17.38 -16.41 25.97
CA THR A 455 -17.70 -15.29 25.09
C THR A 455 -17.80 -14.03 25.93
N GLY A 456 -17.13 -12.97 25.50
CA GLY A 456 -17.14 -11.68 26.18
C GLY A 456 -17.39 -10.54 25.20
N VAL A 457 -17.54 -9.34 25.75
CA VAL A 457 -17.79 -8.12 24.97
C VAL A 457 -16.82 -7.02 25.34
N GLY A 458 -16.66 -6.04 24.46
CA GLY A 458 -15.96 -4.80 24.77
C GLY A 458 -15.89 -3.85 23.58
N GLN A 459 -15.27 -2.67 23.77
CA GLN A 459 -15.22 -1.64 22.74
C GLN A 459 -14.18 -1.93 21.65
N PHE A 460 -14.45 -1.42 20.45
CA PHE A 460 -13.70 -1.65 19.20
C PHE A 460 -12.17 -1.69 19.36
N TRP A 461 -11.57 -0.65 19.94
CA TRP A 461 -10.11 -0.50 19.99
C TRP A 461 -9.45 -1.48 20.97
N THR A 462 -10.18 -1.91 21.99
CA THR A 462 -9.69 -2.83 23.01
C THR A 462 -9.87 -4.28 22.56
N VAL A 463 -11.06 -4.66 22.05
CA VAL A 463 -11.37 -6.07 21.77
C VAL A 463 -10.72 -6.62 20.53
N ARG A 464 -10.52 -5.82 19.47
CA ARG A 464 -10.03 -6.35 18.19
C ARG A 464 -8.62 -6.94 18.26
N PRO A 465 -7.60 -6.27 18.83
CA PRO A 465 -6.30 -6.91 19.02
C PRO A 465 -6.38 -8.10 19.97
N LEU A 466 -7.19 -8.04 21.04
CA LEU A 466 -7.38 -9.20 21.93
C LEU A 466 -7.96 -10.39 21.16
N ALA A 467 -9.02 -10.20 20.37
CA ALA A 467 -9.68 -11.24 19.58
C ALA A 467 -8.75 -11.85 18.51
N ALA A 468 -7.86 -11.03 17.93
CA ALA A 468 -6.91 -11.49 16.93
C ALA A 468 -5.80 -12.38 17.51
N TYR A 469 -5.49 -12.23 18.80
CA TYR A 469 -4.34 -12.85 19.45
C TYR A 469 -4.65 -13.75 20.65
N ALA A 470 -5.90 -13.77 21.13
CA ALA A 470 -6.35 -14.70 22.15
C ALA A 470 -6.50 -16.11 21.60
N SER A 471 -6.51 -17.09 22.50
CA SER A 471 -6.72 -18.49 22.16
C SER A 471 -8.10 -18.74 21.54
N ASP A 472 -8.26 -19.83 20.80
CA ASP A 472 -9.50 -20.11 20.03
C ASP A 472 -10.72 -20.41 20.94
N ASP A 473 -10.52 -20.63 22.24
CA ASP A 473 -11.55 -20.77 23.29
C ASP A 473 -12.07 -19.44 23.85
N VAL A 474 -11.45 -18.32 23.48
CA VAL A 474 -11.90 -16.98 23.87
C VAL A 474 -12.51 -16.28 22.66
N GLU A 475 -13.80 -15.99 22.75
CA GLU A 475 -14.53 -15.19 21.77
C GLU A 475 -14.81 -13.79 22.34
N LEU A 476 -14.56 -12.77 21.52
CA LEU A 476 -14.81 -11.38 21.89
C LEU A 476 -15.70 -10.72 20.86
N LEU A 477 -16.83 -10.22 21.32
CA LEU A 477 -17.82 -9.50 20.55
C LEU A 477 -17.63 -8.00 20.74
N GLN A 478 -17.78 -7.25 19.65
CA GLN A 478 -17.59 -5.81 19.65
C GLN A 478 -18.90 -5.08 19.94
N VAL A 479 -18.86 -4.18 20.93
CA VAL A 479 -20.01 -3.37 21.35
C VAL A 479 -19.69 -1.89 21.33
N ARG A 480 -20.74 -1.09 21.35
CA ARG A 480 -20.71 0.34 21.67
C ARG A 480 -20.62 0.53 23.19
N ASP A 481 -20.58 1.78 23.60
CA ASP A 481 -20.58 2.23 24.99
C ASP A 481 -21.90 2.01 25.75
N ASP A 482 -22.94 1.50 25.07
CA ASP A 482 -24.26 1.18 25.59
C ASP A 482 -24.62 -0.33 25.47
N PHE A 483 -23.62 -1.18 25.23
CA PHE A 483 -23.77 -2.63 24.98
C PHE A 483 -24.57 -3.01 23.73
N GLN A 484 -24.94 -2.05 22.88
CA GLN A 484 -25.45 -2.39 21.56
C GLN A 484 -24.30 -2.87 20.66
N THR A 485 -24.59 -3.79 19.76
CA THR A 485 -23.62 -4.27 18.77
C THR A 485 -23.08 -3.11 17.94
N TYR A 486 -21.76 -3.07 17.73
CA TYR A 486 -21.12 -2.06 16.89
C TYR A 486 -20.80 -2.64 15.50
N PRO A 487 -21.63 -2.37 14.47
CA PRO A 487 -21.56 -3.09 13.19
C PRO A 487 -20.55 -2.45 12.23
N TRP A 488 -19.28 -2.37 12.64
CA TRP A 488 -18.19 -1.88 11.81
C TRP A 488 -16.94 -2.73 11.97
N LEU A 489 -16.47 -3.28 10.85
CA LEU A 489 -15.33 -4.18 10.74
C LEU A 489 -15.44 -5.41 11.67
N VAL A 490 -16.63 -6.01 11.72
CA VAL A 490 -16.97 -7.13 12.60
C VAL A 490 -17.75 -8.22 11.85
N ASP A 491 -17.58 -9.47 12.25
CA ASP A 491 -18.42 -10.58 11.80
C ASP A 491 -19.69 -10.67 12.64
N LEU A 492 -20.85 -10.43 12.02
CA LEU A 492 -22.13 -10.55 12.72
C LEU A 492 -22.53 -12.03 12.93
N GLY A 493 -21.91 -12.96 12.22
CA GLY A 493 -22.16 -14.40 12.38
C GLY A 493 -21.73 -14.91 13.76
N ALA A 494 -20.70 -14.31 14.35
CA ALA A 494 -20.20 -14.61 15.69
C ALA A 494 -21.21 -14.29 16.82
N TYR A 495 -22.22 -13.46 16.54
CA TYR A 495 -23.23 -13.09 17.53
C TYR A 495 -24.39 -14.10 17.57
N ARG A 496 -24.50 -15.01 16.59
CA ARG A 496 -25.56 -16.02 16.55
C ARG A 496 -25.45 -16.93 17.76
N ASP A 497 -26.50 -16.98 18.56
CA ASP A 497 -26.61 -17.85 19.75
C ASP A 497 -25.47 -17.63 20.78
N ALA A 498 -24.80 -16.47 20.72
CA ALA A 498 -23.71 -16.16 21.63
C ALA A 498 -24.23 -15.98 23.06
N GLU A 499 -23.42 -16.41 24.04
CA GLU A 499 -23.71 -16.26 25.47
C GLU A 499 -22.62 -15.41 26.12
N PRO A 500 -22.65 -14.08 25.95
CA PRO A 500 -21.64 -13.20 26.53
C PRO A 500 -21.73 -13.19 28.05
N THR A 501 -20.66 -13.62 28.74
CA THR A 501 -20.62 -13.70 30.21
C THR A 501 -19.61 -12.78 30.87
N PHE A 502 -18.81 -12.03 30.11
CA PHE A 502 -17.84 -11.08 30.67
C PHE A 502 -17.68 -9.84 29.80
N VAL A 503 -17.20 -8.76 30.42
CA VAL A 503 -16.89 -7.49 29.76
C VAL A 503 -15.40 -7.21 29.90
N VAL A 504 -14.76 -6.85 28.79
CA VAL A 504 -13.42 -6.30 28.75
C VAL A 504 -13.51 -4.79 28.73
N ILE A 505 -12.92 -4.14 29.73
CA ILE A 505 -12.87 -2.68 29.85
C ILE A 505 -11.43 -2.22 29.66
N GLY A 506 -11.14 -1.59 28.53
CA GLY A 506 -9.83 -1.02 28.23
C GLY A 506 -9.55 0.24 29.05
N ALA A 507 -8.27 0.51 29.32
CA ALA A 507 -7.82 1.67 30.10
C ALA A 507 -8.22 3.03 29.49
N ASN A 508 -8.49 3.07 28.19
CA ASN A 508 -8.91 4.28 27.45
C ASN A 508 -10.34 4.17 26.91
N ASP A 509 -11.08 3.13 27.29
CA ASP A 509 -12.48 2.99 26.86
C ASP A 509 -13.32 4.06 27.58
N VAL A 510 -14.24 4.66 26.83
CA VAL A 510 -15.17 5.66 27.36
C VAL A 510 -16.56 5.06 27.31
N TRP A 511 -17.14 4.80 28.48
CA TRP A 511 -18.49 4.27 28.62
C TRP A 511 -19.44 5.39 29.01
N THR A 512 -20.62 5.46 28.39
CA THR A 512 -21.63 6.49 28.70
C THR A 512 -22.15 6.37 30.13
N THR A 513 -22.29 5.13 30.60
CA THR A 513 -22.68 4.76 31.95
C THR A 513 -21.64 3.80 32.48
N ALA A 514 -21.36 3.84 33.79
CA ALA A 514 -20.45 2.86 34.38
C ALA A 514 -20.98 1.44 34.10
N VAL A 515 -20.08 0.52 33.78
CA VAL A 515 -20.46 -0.86 33.42
C VAL A 515 -21.24 -1.53 34.56
N GLU A 516 -20.83 -1.28 35.80
CA GLU A 516 -21.49 -1.81 37.01
C GLU A 516 -22.89 -1.21 37.24
N ASP A 517 -23.11 0.05 36.84
CA ASP A 517 -24.45 0.67 36.91
C ASP A 517 -25.40 0.05 35.87
N SER A 518 -24.87 -0.40 34.73
CA SER A 518 -25.64 -1.00 33.64
C SER A 518 -25.93 -2.49 33.85
N LEU A 519 -24.95 -3.23 34.39
CA LEU A 519 -24.99 -4.70 34.49
C LEU A 519 -25.12 -5.22 35.93
N GLY A 520 -25.02 -4.35 36.93
CA GLY A 520 -24.90 -4.70 38.33
C GLY A 520 -23.46 -5.06 38.73
N ALA A 521 -23.29 -5.54 39.95
CA ALA A 521 -21.98 -5.94 40.47
C ALA A 521 -21.47 -7.21 39.76
N PRO A 522 -20.22 -7.22 39.24
CA PRO A 522 -19.62 -8.42 38.68
C PRO A 522 -19.35 -9.48 39.76
N ALA A 523 -19.30 -10.74 39.35
CA ALA A 523 -18.91 -11.85 40.22
C ALA A 523 -17.43 -11.76 40.62
N SER A 524 -16.57 -11.31 39.70
CA SER A 524 -15.17 -11.02 39.97
C SER A 524 -14.61 -10.00 38.97
N ILE A 525 -13.54 -9.32 39.36
CA ILE A 525 -12.77 -8.43 38.48
C ILE A 525 -11.33 -8.94 38.45
N THR A 526 -10.80 -9.17 37.25
CA THR A 526 -9.39 -9.52 37.04
C THR A 526 -8.68 -8.38 36.35
N HIS A 527 -7.64 -7.86 36.98
CA HIS A 527 -6.86 -6.75 36.45
C HIS A 527 -5.76 -7.24 35.51
N CYS A 528 -5.83 -6.81 34.24
CA CYS A 528 -4.83 -7.09 33.22
C CYS A 528 -4.07 -5.82 32.83
N THR A 529 -2.95 -5.98 32.12
CA THR A 529 -2.22 -4.82 31.64
C THR A 529 -2.97 -4.17 30.48
N GLY A 530 -3.53 -2.98 30.72
CA GLY A 530 -4.22 -2.17 29.71
C GLY A 530 -5.72 -2.40 29.60
N PHE A 531 -6.27 -3.37 30.34
CA PHE A 531 -7.70 -3.63 30.44
C PHE A 531 -8.03 -4.42 31.70
N ASP A 532 -9.29 -4.44 32.10
CA ASP A 532 -9.81 -5.29 33.16
C ASP A 532 -10.87 -6.26 32.59
N VAL A 533 -10.97 -7.45 33.19
CA VAL A 533 -12.01 -8.44 32.90
C VAL A 533 -13.04 -8.43 34.01
N TYR A 534 -14.27 -8.04 33.68
CA TYR A 534 -15.41 -8.02 34.59
C TYR A 534 -16.25 -9.26 34.30
N ASP A 535 -16.21 -10.24 35.20
CA ASP A 535 -16.92 -11.51 35.05
C ASP A 535 -18.36 -11.39 35.56
N TYR A 536 -19.32 -11.67 34.68
CA TYR A 536 -20.75 -11.64 34.94
C TYR A 536 -21.39 -13.02 34.86
N ALA A 537 -20.62 -14.10 34.72
CA ALA A 537 -21.15 -15.46 34.71
C ALA A 537 -22.01 -15.74 35.95
N GLY A 538 -23.24 -16.22 35.74
CA GLY A 538 -24.20 -16.51 36.81
C GLY A 538 -24.85 -15.29 37.47
N THR A 539 -24.62 -14.07 36.95
CA THR A 539 -25.25 -12.83 37.45
C THR A 539 -26.40 -12.38 36.54
N VAL A 540 -27.15 -11.37 36.99
CA VAL A 540 -28.16 -10.69 36.13
C VAL A 540 -27.49 -9.99 34.95
N GLY A 541 -26.25 -9.50 35.10
CA GLY A 541 -25.50 -8.83 34.04
C GLY A 541 -25.32 -9.68 32.78
N ALA A 542 -25.08 -10.99 32.92
CA ALA A 542 -24.98 -11.89 31.75
C ALA A 542 -26.28 -11.95 30.95
N SER A 543 -27.44 -11.94 31.62
CA SER A 543 -28.74 -11.92 30.92
C SER A 543 -28.99 -10.59 30.20
N VAL A 544 -28.51 -9.48 30.76
CA VAL A 544 -28.58 -8.15 30.15
C VAL A 544 -27.68 -8.10 28.91
N LEU A 545 -26.44 -8.58 29.03
CA LEU A 545 -25.51 -8.69 27.90
C LEU A 545 -26.11 -9.54 26.77
N GLN A 546 -26.65 -10.72 27.07
CA GLN A 546 -27.26 -11.56 26.05
C GLN A 546 -28.42 -10.84 25.35
N ARG A 547 -29.33 -10.23 26.11
CA ARG A 547 -30.47 -9.50 25.55
C ARG A 547 -30.04 -8.34 24.66
N ASP A 548 -29.13 -7.50 25.15
CA ASP A 548 -28.82 -6.22 24.51
C ASP A 548 -27.81 -6.38 23.37
N VAL A 549 -26.80 -7.24 23.54
CA VAL A 549 -25.77 -7.49 22.53
C VAL A 549 -26.32 -8.38 21.42
N VAL A 550 -26.84 -9.57 21.74
CA VAL A 550 -27.33 -10.52 20.74
C VAL A 550 -28.61 -10.01 20.10
N GLY A 551 -29.52 -9.45 20.90
CA GLY A 551 -30.77 -8.89 20.37
C GLY A 551 -30.55 -7.74 19.39
N SER A 552 -29.57 -6.87 19.64
CA SER A 552 -29.22 -5.80 18.71
C SER A 552 -28.49 -6.33 17.46
N ALA A 553 -27.63 -7.34 17.61
CA ALA A 553 -26.99 -8.00 16.47
C ALA A 553 -28.03 -8.63 15.54
N ASP A 554 -29.03 -9.33 16.07
CA ASP A 554 -30.10 -9.95 15.28
C ASP A 554 -30.96 -8.92 14.54
N ALA A 555 -31.22 -7.76 15.14
CA ALA A 555 -31.87 -6.66 14.44
C ALA A 555 -31.02 -6.19 13.25
N ILE A 556 -29.73 -5.90 13.48
CA ILE A 556 -28.81 -5.43 12.44
C ILE A 556 -28.64 -6.45 11.32
N ARG A 557 -28.54 -7.75 11.64
CA ARG A 557 -28.40 -8.83 10.66
C ARG A 557 -29.60 -8.90 9.73
N ARG A 558 -30.82 -8.82 10.28
CA ARG A 558 -32.06 -8.77 9.49
C ARG A 558 -32.13 -7.52 8.62
N GLU A 559 -31.74 -6.36 9.14
CA GLU A 559 -31.69 -5.11 8.36
C GLU A 559 -30.71 -5.20 7.18
N ARG A 560 -29.61 -5.93 7.35
CA ARG A 560 -28.60 -6.17 6.31
C ARG A 560 -28.96 -7.29 5.33
N GLY A 561 -29.94 -8.12 5.65
CA GLY A 561 -30.37 -9.24 4.80
C GLY A 561 -29.53 -10.51 4.94
N PHE A 562 -28.98 -10.76 6.13
CA PHE A 562 -28.30 -12.02 6.49
C PHE A 562 -29.25 -13.06 7.10
#